data_AF-A0A7R8A1Y2-F1
#
_entry.id   AF-A0A7R8A1Y2-F1
#
_cell.length_a   1.000
_cell.length_b   1.000
_cell.length_c   1.000
_cell.angle_alpha   90.00
_cell.angle_beta   90.00
_cell.angle_gamma   90.00
#
_symmetry.space_group_name_H-M   'P 1'
#
loop_
_entity.id
_entity.type
_entity.pdbx_description
1 polymer ?
#
loop_
_entity_poly.entity_id
_entity_poly.type
_entity_poly.pdbx_seq_one_letter_code
_entity_poly.pdbx_strand_id
1 'polypeptide(L)'
;MALGHPEMVLGIHINMFLALPPSPESSTEKFQRYQRMDYDTQELENLERTRWFAHNERGYQRVQETKNVTLGYALHDSPVGMLAWLVGKLKAWTHDYPWTKEELIHWTFIHYQGSPSAAMQIYKEAEAVLNEDRNSMLGRYISQPVGCSVFPKELWLYPRDWMGETCNIQFWKQHRSGGHFIAWERPEVLVADVAEFFDKEGPSKQVATTLGRMME
;
A
#
# COMPACT_ATOMS: atom_id res chain seq x y z
N MET A 1 -5.38 11.94 -3.31
CA MET A 1 -6.68 12.58 -2.97
C MET A 1 -6.54 13.58 -1.84
N ALA A 2 -6.22 13.18 -0.59
CA ALA A 2 -6.09 14.13 0.54
C ALA A 2 -5.16 15.33 0.26
N LEU A 3 -3.98 15.09 -0.33
CA LEU A 3 -3.05 16.17 -0.66
C LEU A 3 -3.55 17.15 -1.74
N GLY A 4 -4.42 16.69 -2.65
CA GLY A 4 -4.94 17.51 -3.76
C GLY A 4 -6.29 18.18 -3.45
N HIS A 5 -7.06 17.58 -2.55
CA HIS A 5 -8.40 18.03 -2.17
C HIS A 5 -8.60 17.93 -0.64
N PRO A 6 -7.78 18.62 0.16
CA PRO A 6 -7.74 18.42 1.61
C PRO A 6 -9.07 18.74 2.31
N GLU A 7 -9.84 19.70 1.78
CA GLU A 7 -11.14 20.09 2.32
C GLU A 7 -12.26 19.08 2.03
N MET A 8 -12.07 18.21 1.03
CA MET A 8 -13.07 17.23 0.59
C MET A 8 -12.84 15.83 1.18
N VAL A 9 -11.70 15.61 1.83
CA VAL A 9 -11.33 14.32 2.41
C VAL A 9 -11.40 14.41 3.93
N LEU A 10 -12.36 13.69 4.52
CA LEU A 10 -12.53 13.66 5.98
C LEU A 10 -11.53 12.73 6.67
N GLY A 11 -11.14 11.65 6.01
CA GLY A 11 -10.16 10.69 6.51
C GLY A 11 -9.84 9.63 5.45
N ILE A 12 -8.73 8.93 5.63
CA ILE A 12 -8.29 7.86 4.72
C ILE A 12 -7.93 6.63 5.53
N HIS A 13 -8.43 5.46 5.13
CA HIS A 13 -7.92 4.19 5.62
C HIS A 13 -7.07 3.52 4.54
N ILE A 14 -5.85 3.10 4.89
CA ILE A 14 -4.88 2.46 4.00
C ILE A 14 -4.34 1.17 4.59
N ASN A 15 -4.00 0.22 3.73
CA ASN A 15 -3.38 -1.07 4.06
C ASN A 15 -2.02 -1.29 3.38
N MET A 16 -1.61 -0.35 2.53
CA MET A 16 -0.27 -0.25 1.96
C MET A 16 0.13 1.22 2.01
N PHE A 17 1.37 1.49 2.42
CA PHE A 17 1.88 2.85 2.50
C PHE A 17 3.36 2.91 2.16
N LEU A 18 3.76 4.09 1.72
CA LEU A 18 5.16 4.42 1.46
C LEU A 18 5.61 5.44 2.49
N ALA A 19 6.73 5.16 3.14
CA ALA A 19 7.41 6.09 4.04
C ALA A 19 8.89 6.14 3.68
N LEU A 20 9.47 7.33 3.85
CA LEU A 20 10.92 7.48 3.85
C LEU A 20 11.45 7.18 5.26
N PRO A 21 12.70 6.68 5.39
CA PRO A 21 13.36 6.64 6.68
C PRO A 21 13.38 8.03 7.32
N PRO A 22 13.25 8.13 8.66
CA PRO A 22 13.41 9.40 9.36
C PRO A 22 14.77 10.03 9.03
N SER A 23 14.84 11.36 9.05
CA SER A 23 16.09 12.09 8.82
C SER A 23 16.45 12.94 10.04
N PRO A 24 17.73 13.33 10.21
CA PRO A 24 18.13 14.24 11.29
C PRO A 24 17.35 15.56 11.28
N GLU A 25 16.96 16.03 10.09
CA GLU A 25 16.22 17.28 9.87
C GLU A 25 14.75 17.17 10.26
N SER A 26 14.16 15.97 10.17
CA SER A 26 12.76 15.74 10.52
C SER A 26 12.60 15.40 12.00
N SER A 27 13.41 14.47 12.51
CA SER A 27 13.44 14.09 13.93
C SER A 27 14.75 13.41 14.29
N THR A 28 15.59 14.08 15.08
CA THR A 28 16.86 13.51 15.56
C THR A 28 16.65 12.22 16.37
N GLU A 29 15.62 12.15 17.20
CA GLU A 29 15.32 10.98 18.02
C GLU A 29 14.96 9.76 17.15
N LYS A 30 14.01 9.92 16.22
CA LYS A 30 13.60 8.83 15.31
C LYS A 30 14.74 8.42 14.37
N PHE A 31 15.55 9.37 13.91
CA PHE A 31 16.73 9.07 13.11
C PHE A 31 17.74 8.22 13.88
N GLN A 32 18.02 8.55 15.15
CA GLN A 32 18.91 7.73 15.99
C GLN A 32 18.34 6.33 16.25
N ARG A 33 17.03 6.22 16.48
CA ARG A 33 16.33 4.93 16.61
C ARG A 33 16.50 4.09 15.34
N TYR A 34 16.31 4.71 14.17
CA TYR A 34 16.54 4.09 12.87
C TYR A 34 17.98 3.61 12.69
N GLN A 35 18.98 4.45 12.97
CA GLN A 35 20.38 4.07 12.83
C GLN A 35 20.78 2.87 13.71
N ARG A 36 20.16 2.75 14.89
CA ARG A 36 20.39 1.61 15.80
C ARG A 36 19.53 0.38 15.46
N MET A 37 18.58 0.51 14.53
CA MET A 37 17.56 -0.52 14.25
C MET A 37 16.82 -0.96 15.52
N ASP A 38 16.53 0.00 16.40
CA ASP A 38 15.91 -0.21 17.71
C ASP A 38 14.38 -0.31 17.57
N TYR A 39 13.94 -1.39 16.93
CA TYR A 39 12.54 -1.69 16.63
C TYR A 39 12.15 -3.04 17.24
N ASP A 40 10.85 -3.25 17.43
CA ASP A 40 10.38 -4.54 17.91
C ASP A 40 10.57 -5.66 16.86
N THR A 41 10.38 -6.92 17.27
CA THR A 41 10.57 -8.06 16.39
C THR A 41 9.71 -7.99 15.13
N GLN A 42 8.45 -7.56 15.25
CA GLN A 42 7.54 -7.50 14.10
C GLN A 42 7.93 -6.37 13.14
N GLU A 43 8.34 -5.21 13.66
CA GLU A 43 8.86 -4.10 12.89
C GLU A 43 10.16 -4.48 12.13
N LEU A 44 11.04 -5.26 12.74
CA LEU A 44 12.25 -5.76 12.09
C LEU A 44 11.93 -6.76 10.96
N GLU A 45 11.00 -7.70 11.19
CA GLU A 45 10.50 -8.62 10.17
C GLU A 45 9.84 -7.88 9.00
N ASN A 46 9.07 -6.83 9.31
CA ASN A 46 8.45 -5.95 8.33
C ASN A 46 9.50 -5.24 7.45
N LEU A 47 10.56 -4.70 8.06
CA LEU A 47 11.67 -4.08 7.33
C LEU A 47 12.44 -5.12 6.48
N GLU A 48 12.59 -6.36 6.95
CA GLU A 48 13.16 -7.44 6.15
C GLU A 48 12.28 -7.82 4.96
N ARG A 49 10.97 -7.93 5.16
CA ARG A 49 10.00 -8.16 4.08
C ARG A 49 10.08 -7.07 3.01
N THR A 50 10.13 -5.81 3.43
CA THR A 50 10.34 -4.65 2.55
C THR A 50 11.65 -4.78 1.75
N ARG A 51 12.77 -5.13 2.40
CA ARG A 51 14.06 -5.35 1.72
C ARG A 51 13.99 -6.51 0.72
N TRP A 52 13.35 -7.61 1.09
CA TRP A 52 13.15 -8.75 0.21
C TRP A 52 12.37 -8.35 -1.04
N PHE A 53 11.25 -7.62 -0.89
CA PHE A 53 10.44 -7.18 -2.02
C PHE A 53 11.23 -6.24 -2.92
N ALA A 54 11.88 -5.24 -2.32
CA ALA A 54 12.67 -4.25 -3.04
C ALA A 54 13.79 -4.89 -3.88
N HIS A 55 14.42 -5.94 -3.37
CA HIS A 55 15.54 -6.62 -4.04
C HIS A 55 15.09 -7.69 -5.05
N ASN A 56 14.11 -8.54 -4.69
CA ASN A 56 13.81 -9.76 -5.44
C ASN A 56 12.61 -9.61 -6.38
N GLU A 57 11.63 -8.77 -6.04
CA GLU A 57 10.33 -8.77 -6.74
C GLU A 57 10.14 -7.59 -7.69
N ARG A 58 10.98 -6.54 -7.63
CA ARG A 58 10.77 -5.31 -8.43
C ARG A 58 11.13 -5.41 -9.91
N GLY A 59 11.50 -6.59 -10.41
CA GLY A 59 11.77 -6.80 -11.85
C GLY A 59 10.56 -6.46 -12.73
N TYR A 60 9.35 -6.85 -12.31
CA TYR A 60 8.12 -6.54 -13.06
C TYR A 60 7.89 -5.02 -13.15
N GLN A 61 8.08 -4.34 -12.01
CA GLN A 61 7.88 -2.90 -11.88
C GLN A 61 8.85 -2.15 -12.81
N ARG A 62 10.13 -2.54 -12.83
CA ARG A 62 11.14 -1.85 -13.64
C ARG A 62 10.86 -1.93 -15.14
N VAL A 63 10.38 -3.07 -15.62
CA VAL A 63 9.98 -3.22 -17.03
C VAL A 63 8.72 -2.40 -17.32
N GLN A 64 7.75 -2.36 -16.41
CA GLN A 64 6.54 -1.56 -16.58
C GLN A 64 6.79 -0.05 -16.52
N GLU A 65 7.74 0.43 -15.72
CA GLU A 65 8.14 1.85 -15.71
C GLU A 65 8.67 2.33 -17.07
N THR A 66 9.43 1.49 -17.77
CA THR A 66 10.23 1.92 -18.93
C THR A 66 9.72 1.40 -20.28
N LYS A 67 9.04 0.25 -20.28
CA LYS A 67 8.62 -0.50 -21.48
C LYS A 67 7.17 -1.01 -21.38
N ASN A 68 6.30 -0.34 -20.62
CA ASN A 68 4.90 -0.76 -20.45
C ASN A 68 4.16 -1.06 -21.75
N VAL A 69 4.27 -0.21 -22.76
CA VAL A 69 3.55 -0.41 -24.04
C VAL A 69 4.08 -1.65 -24.76
N THR A 70 5.40 -1.82 -24.83
CA THR A 70 6.04 -2.99 -25.45
C THR A 70 5.67 -4.29 -24.73
N LEU A 71 5.78 -4.29 -23.39
CA LEU A 71 5.38 -5.44 -22.57
C LEU A 71 3.88 -5.74 -22.73
N GLY A 72 3.04 -4.71 -22.75
CA GLY A 72 1.59 -4.87 -22.87
C GLY A 72 1.17 -5.49 -24.20
N TYR A 73 1.83 -5.16 -25.32
CA TYR A 73 1.61 -5.88 -26.59
C TYR A 73 1.97 -7.37 -26.48
N ALA A 74 3.12 -7.70 -25.88
CA ALA A 74 3.54 -9.09 -25.71
C ALA A 74 2.59 -9.90 -24.81
N LEU A 75 2.10 -9.30 -23.73
CA LEU A 75 1.15 -9.96 -22.82
C LEU A 75 -0.26 -10.06 -23.40
N HIS A 76 -0.67 -9.12 -24.25
CA HIS A 76 -1.95 -9.19 -24.95
C HIS A 76 -1.99 -10.30 -26.02
N ASP A 77 -0.85 -10.59 -26.67
CA ASP A 77 -0.74 -11.66 -27.66
C ASP A 77 -0.87 -13.07 -27.04
N SER A 78 -0.60 -13.21 -25.73
CA SER A 78 -0.62 -14.50 -25.04
C SER A 78 -1.39 -14.47 -23.71
N PRO A 79 -2.61 -15.03 -23.63
CA PRO A 79 -3.33 -15.14 -22.36
C PRO A 79 -2.59 -16.03 -21.34
N VAL A 80 -1.80 -17.00 -21.80
CA VAL A 80 -0.94 -17.81 -20.93
C VAL A 80 0.22 -16.98 -20.38
N GLY A 81 0.81 -16.11 -21.20
CA GLY A 81 1.81 -15.15 -20.76
C GLY A 81 1.26 -14.18 -19.71
N MET A 82 0.05 -13.66 -19.93
CA MET A 82 -0.64 -12.80 -18.96
C MET A 82 -0.94 -13.53 -17.64
N LEU A 83 -1.41 -14.77 -17.72
CA LEU A 83 -1.65 -15.62 -16.54
C LEU A 83 -0.35 -15.82 -15.74
N ALA A 84 0.74 -16.21 -16.42
CA ALA A 84 2.03 -16.39 -15.77
C ALA A 84 2.54 -15.08 -15.15
N TRP A 85 2.30 -13.94 -15.82
CA TRP A 85 2.68 -12.63 -15.32
C TRP A 85 1.95 -12.28 -14.01
N LEU A 86 0.69 -12.64 -13.84
CA LEU A 86 -0.08 -12.34 -12.62
C LEU A 86 0.07 -13.39 -11.52
N VAL A 87 0.04 -14.68 -11.85
CA VAL A 87 0.08 -15.79 -10.87
C VAL A 87 1.30 -15.70 -9.96
N GLY A 88 2.46 -15.31 -10.50
CA GLY A 88 3.67 -15.12 -9.70
C GLY A 88 3.45 -14.15 -8.53
N LYS A 89 2.70 -13.07 -8.75
CA LYS A 89 2.47 -11.98 -7.79
C LYS A 89 1.39 -12.39 -6.81
N LEU A 90 0.28 -12.93 -7.31
CA LEU A 90 -0.80 -13.48 -6.49
C LEU A 90 -0.27 -14.51 -5.49
N LYS A 91 0.66 -15.38 -5.90
CA LYS A 91 1.28 -16.36 -4.98
C LYS A 91 2.35 -15.75 -4.06
N ALA A 92 3.24 -14.90 -4.57
CA ALA A 92 4.36 -14.38 -3.78
C ALA A 92 3.96 -13.31 -2.75
N TRP A 93 2.83 -12.64 -2.97
CA TRP A 93 2.41 -11.48 -2.18
C TRP A 93 1.22 -11.75 -1.25
N THR A 94 0.61 -12.94 -1.33
CA THR A 94 -0.40 -13.39 -0.37
C THR A 94 0.25 -14.13 0.81
N HIS A 95 -0.52 -14.29 1.88
CA HIS A 95 -0.14 -15.08 3.05
C HIS A 95 -0.97 -16.36 3.10
N ASP A 96 -0.46 -17.41 2.45
CA ASP A 96 -1.06 -18.76 2.43
C ASP A 96 -2.49 -18.82 1.89
N TYR A 97 -2.87 -17.88 0.99
CA TYR A 97 -4.19 -17.90 0.37
C TYR A 97 -4.30 -19.05 -0.65
N PRO A 98 -5.31 -19.94 -0.52
CA PRO A 98 -5.44 -21.13 -1.36
C PRO A 98 -6.11 -20.81 -2.70
N TRP A 99 -5.40 -20.07 -3.55
CA TRP A 99 -5.89 -19.67 -4.87
C TRP A 99 -6.45 -20.85 -5.69
N THR A 100 -7.72 -20.72 -6.08
CA THR A 100 -8.37 -21.65 -7.02
C THR A 100 -7.95 -21.32 -8.46
N LYS A 101 -8.14 -22.27 -9.39
CA LYS A 101 -7.84 -22.04 -10.81
C LYS A 101 -8.75 -20.95 -11.38
N GLU A 102 -10.00 -20.97 -10.95
CA GLU A 102 -11.05 -20.05 -11.36
C GLU A 102 -10.71 -18.60 -10.96
N GLU A 103 -10.20 -18.38 -9.75
CA GLU A 103 -9.75 -17.05 -9.31
C GLU A 103 -8.54 -16.55 -10.09
N LEU A 104 -7.55 -17.41 -10.33
CA LEU A 104 -6.37 -17.04 -11.11
C LEU A 104 -6.76 -16.66 -12.54
N ILE A 105 -7.69 -17.39 -13.14
CA ILE A 105 -8.27 -17.06 -14.45
C ILE A 105 -9.04 -15.75 -14.36
N HIS A 106 -9.87 -15.54 -13.35
CA HIS A 106 -10.68 -14.33 -13.18
C HIS A 106 -9.82 -13.06 -13.10
N TRP A 107 -8.82 -13.05 -12.20
CA TRP A 107 -7.86 -11.95 -12.09
C TRP A 107 -7.15 -11.68 -13.41
N THR A 108 -6.72 -12.75 -14.09
CA THR A 108 -6.05 -12.63 -15.39
C THR A 108 -6.96 -12.05 -16.45
N PHE A 109 -8.20 -12.51 -16.52
CA PHE A 109 -9.14 -12.15 -17.56
C PHE A 109 -9.52 -10.68 -17.52
N ILE A 110 -9.70 -10.09 -16.33
CA ILE A 110 -9.99 -8.67 -16.17
C ILE A 110 -8.90 -7.81 -16.83
N HIS A 111 -7.63 -8.14 -16.60
CA HIS A 111 -6.52 -7.38 -17.17
C HIS A 111 -6.24 -7.74 -18.64
N TYR A 112 -6.52 -8.98 -19.05
CA TYR A 112 -6.36 -9.44 -20.43
C TYR A 112 -7.40 -8.83 -21.37
N GLN A 113 -8.69 -8.85 -20.98
CA GLN A 113 -9.78 -8.26 -21.77
C GLN A 113 -9.69 -6.73 -21.82
N GLY A 114 -9.13 -6.11 -20.77
CA GLY A 114 -8.77 -4.71 -20.78
C GLY A 114 -7.55 -4.43 -21.69
N SER A 115 -6.80 -3.39 -21.34
CA SER A 115 -5.50 -3.13 -21.96
C SER A 115 -4.40 -3.38 -20.93
N PRO A 116 -3.58 -4.44 -21.07
CA PRO A 116 -2.42 -4.64 -20.22
C PRO A 116 -1.51 -3.41 -20.19
N SER A 117 -1.30 -2.76 -21.34
CA SER A 117 -0.51 -1.52 -21.45
C SER A 117 -1.07 -0.38 -20.60
N ALA A 118 -2.40 -0.19 -20.60
CA ALA A 118 -3.05 0.87 -19.83
C ALA A 118 -2.92 0.63 -18.33
N ALA A 119 -3.13 -0.61 -17.86
CA ALA A 119 -2.93 -0.97 -16.47
C ALA A 119 -1.48 -0.74 -16.00
N MET A 120 -0.51 -0.92 -16.90
CA MET A 120 0.92 -0.75 -16.61
C MET A 120 1.40 0.71 -16.70
N GLN A 121 0.64 1.62 -17.31
CA GLN A 121 1.00 3.04 -17.43
C GLN A 121 1.23 3.69 -16.07
N ILE A 122 0.47 3.27 -15.04
CA ILE A 122 0.62 3.82 -13.69
C ILE A 122 2.06 3.72 -13.16
N TYR A 123 2.83 2.70 -13.55
CA TYR A 123 4.22 2.54 -13.10
C TYR A 123 5.14 3.62 -13.66
N LYS A 124 4.95 3.96 -14.94
CA LYS A 124 5.66 5.07 -15.57
C LYS A 124 5.30 6.41 -14.92
N GLU A 125 4.02 6.64 -14.61
CA GLU A 125 3.57 7.89 -13.98
C GLU A 125 3.96 7.98 -12.50
N ALA A 126 3.99 6.84 -11.79
CA ALA A 126 4.33 6.79 -10.38
C ALA A 126 5.79 7.23 -10.13
N GLU A 127 6.74 6.90 -11.02
CA GLU A 127 8.13 7.37 -10.93
C GLU A 127 8.20 8.91 -10.85
N ALA A 128 7.34 9.62 -11.59
CA ALA A 128 7.31 11.08 -11.61
C ALA A 128 6.74 11.70 -10.31
N VAL A 129 5.93 10.95 -9.54
CA VAL A 129 5.16 11.46 -8.38
C VAL A 129 5.67 10.92 -7.03
N LEU A 130 6.39 9.79 -7.05
CA LEU A 130 6.96 9.12 -5.88
C LEU A 130 8.43 9.46 -5.62
N ASN A 131 8.99 10.46 -6.31
CA ASN A 131 10.35 10.92 -6.03
C ASN A 131 10.46 11.65 -4.68
N GLU A 132 11.68 11.93 -4.25
CA GLU A 132 11.96 12.62 -2.97
C GLU A 132 11.80 14.15 -3.06
N ASP A 133 11.20 14.69 -4.13
CA ASP A 133 10.89 16.12 -4.21
C ASP A 133 9.92 16.52 -3.08
N ARG A 134 10.16 17.65 -2.44
CA ARG A 134 9.29 18.18 -1.37
C ARG A 134 7.84 18.42 -1.83
N ASN A 135 7.62 18.62 -3.12
CA ASN A 135 6.29 18.79 -3.71
C ASN A 135 5.64 17.46 -4.14
N SER A 136 6.38 16.35 -4.05
CA SER A 136 5.89 15.02 -4.42
C SER A 136 4.86 14.50 -3.43
N MET A 137 4.40 13.26 -3.62
CA MET A 137 3.54 12.59 -2.64
C MET A 137 4.27 12.29 -1.33
N LEU A 138 5.54 11.87 -1.40
CA LEU A 138 6.34 11.51 -0.23
C LEU A 138 6.89 12.73 0.53
N GLY A 139 7.03 13.86 -0.16
CA GLY A 139 7.53 15.10 0.44
C GLY A 139 6.49 15.93 1.20
N ARG A 140 5.20 15.57 1.14
CA ARG A 140 4.10 16.35 1.71
C ARG A 140 3.37 15.58 2.81
N TYR A 141 2.93 16.33 3.83
CA TYR A 141 2.23 15.78 4.97
C TYR A 141 0.71 15.67 4.74
N ILE A 142 0.13 14.52 5.04
CA ILE A 142 -1.33 14.29 5.03
C ILE A 142 -1.88 14.66 6.42
N SER A 143 -2.56 15.81 6.52
CA SER A 143 -3.11 16.32 7.78
C SER A 143 -4.44 15.68 8.19
N GLN A 144 -5.18 15.13 7.23
CA GLN A 144 -6.43 14.40 7.47
C GLN A 144 -6.15 13.16 8.33
N PRO A 145 -7.09 12.73 9.19
CA PRO A 145 -6.99 11.46 9.90
C PRO A 145 -6.69 10.29 8.97
N VAL A 146 -5.63 9.55 9.29
CA VAL A 146 -5.23 8.33 8.58
C VAL A 146 -5.36 7.11 9.50
N GLY A 147 -6.05 6.08 9.01
CA GLY A 147 -6.07 4.75 9.59
C GLY A 147 -5.17 3.80 8.80
N CYS A 148 -4.33 3.04 9.49
CA CYS A 148 -3.40 2.10 8.89
C CYS A 148 -3.61 0.69 9.42
N SER A 149 -3.84 -0.25 8.51
CA SER A 149 -3.86 -1.69 8.81
C SER A 149 -2.65 -2.37 8.20
N VAL A 150 -1.86 -3.04 9.03
CA VAL A 150 -0.53 -3.57 8.68
C VAL A 150 -0.58 -5.09 8.66
N PHE A 151 -0.35 -5.67 7.47
CA PHE A 151 -0.38 -7.11 7.25
C PHE A 151 1.03 -7.65 6.93
N PRO A 152 1.45 -8.77 7.52
CA PRO A 152 2.86 -9.17 7.54
C PRO A 152 3.44 -9.60 6.18
N LYS A 153 2.61 -9.87 5.17
CA LYS A 153 3.06 -10.18 3.79
C LYS A 153 2.86 -9.05 2.79
N GLU A 154 2.44 -7.87 3.23
CA GLU A 154 2.44 -6.65 2.42
C GLU A 154 3.87 -6.34 1.88
N LEU A 155 3.95 -5.54 0.82
CA LEU A 155 5.16 -5.28 0.04
C LEU A 155 6.03 -4.20 0.67
N TRP A 156 5.38 -3.15 1.17
CA TRP A 156 6.01 -1.98 1.77
C TRP A 156 5.51 -1.82 3.20
N LEU A 157 6.35 -2.22 4.13
CA LEU A 157 6.08 -2.26 5.55
C LEU A 157 7.15 -1.47 6.28
N TYR A 158 6.73 -0.35 6.88
CA TYR A 158 7.61 0.53 7.64
C TYR A 158 7.10 0.69 9.09
N PRO A 159 8.00 0.93 10.04
CA PRO A 159 7.65 1.29 11.41
C PRO A 159 6.66 2.46 11.49
N ARG A 160 5.83 2.46 12.54
CA ARG A 160 4.77 3.47 12.72
C ARG A 160 5.33 4.90 12.78
N ASP A 161 6.51 5.07 13.37
CA ASP A 161 7.14 6.37 13.55
C ASP A 161 7.63 6.98 12.23
N TRP A 162 8.00 6.18 11.23
CA TRP A 162 8.33 6.64 9.87
C TRP A 162 7.08 7.21 9.21
N MET A 163 5.98 6.47 9.29
CA MET A 163 4.68 6.92 8.76
C MET A 163 4.15 8.15 9.48
N GLY A 164 4.45 8.30 10.76
CA GLY A 164 4.07 9.48 11.53
C GLY A 164 4.73 10.78 11.03
N GLU A 165 5.82 10.69 10.26
CA GLU A 165 6.46 11.85 9.62
C GLU A 165 5.72 12.31 8.36
N THR A 166 4.92 11.44 7.74
CA THR A 166 4.25 11.71 6.45
C THR A 166 2.74 11.88 6.59
N CYS A 167 2.13 11.42 7.68
CA CYS A 167 0.68 11.55 7.87
C CYS A 167 0.21 11.58 9.32
N ASN A 168 -1.01 12.08 9.50
CA ASN A 168 -1.71 12.13 10.78
C ASN A 168 -2.36 10.78 11.12
N ILE A 169 -1.55 9.84 11.63
CA ILE A 169 -2.03 8.50 12.02
C ILE A 169 -2.93 8.59 13.26
N GLN A 170 -4.22 8.32 13.07
CA GLN A 170 -5.23 8.25 14.13
C GLN A 170 -5.61 6.80 14.48
N PHE A 171 -5.42 5.87 13.55
CA PHE A 171 -5.63 4.44 13.78
C PHE A 171 -4.46 3.64 13.24
N TRP A 172 -4.01 2.65 14.01
CA TRP A 172 -2.89 1.79 13.64
C TRP A 172 -3.12 0.39 14.20
N LYS A 173 -3.19 -0.61 13.33
CA LYS A 173 -3.42 -1.98 13.73
C LYS A 173 -2.51 -2.92 12.98
N GLN A 174 -1.72 -3.70 13.73
CA GLN A 174 -0.87 -4.74 13.17
C GLN A 174 -1.54 -6.10 13.32
N HIS A 175 -1.49 -6.88 12.25
CA HIS A 175 -2.07 -8.22 12.18
C HIS A 175 -0.99 -9.29 12.10
N ARG A 176 -1.35 -10.52 12.50
CA ARG A 176 -0.45 -11.68 12.45
C ARG A 176 -0.55 -12.48 11.15
N SER A 177 -1.54 -12.19 10.31
CA SER A 177 -1.78 -12.93 9.06
C SER A 177 -2.52 -12.08 8.03
N GLY A 178 -2.29 -12.40 6.75
CA GLY A 178 -2.71 -11.60 5.59
C GLY A 178 -1.52 -10.99 4.84
N GLY A 179 -1.72 -10.74 3.55
CA GLY A 179 -0.73 -10.13 2.66
C GLY A 179 -1.26 -8.93 1.89
N HIS A 180 -0.72 -8.74 0.68
CA HIS A 180 -0.99 -7.58 -0.15
C HIS A 180 -2.45 -7.51 -0.62
N PHE A 181 -3.06 -8.66 -0.90
CA PHE A 181 -4.41 -8.74 -1.43
C PHE A 181 -5.41 -8.92 -0.30
N ILE A 182 -5.23 -8.25 0.84
CA ILE A 182 -6.01 -8.49 2.06
C ILE A 182 -7.52 -8.42 1.89
N ALA A 183 -8.03 -7.53 1.02
CA ALA A 183 -9.46 -7.46 0.73
C ALA A 183 -10.01 -8.76 0.09
N TRP A 184 -9.15 -9.53 -0.58
CA TRP A 184 -9.45 -10.85 -1.13
C TRP A 184 -9.10 -11.97 -0.15
N GLU A 185 -7.97 -11.85 0.54
CA GLU A 185 -7.47 -12.89 1.44
C GLU A 185 -8.35 -13.04 2.69
N ARG A 186 -8.70 -11.90 3.31
CA ARG A 186 -9.39 -11.83 4.61
C ARG A 186 -10.29 -10.58 4.67
N PRO A 187 -11.32 -10.49 3.81
CA PRO A 187 -12.18 -9.30 3.71
C PRO A 187 -12.77 -8.87 5.06
N GLU A 188 -13.15 -9.82 5.90
CA GLU A 188 -13.75 -9.59 7.22
C GLU A 188 -12.80 -8.84 8.16
N VAL A 189 -11.49 -9.09 8.07
CA VAL A 189 -10.49 -8.41 8.90
C VAL A 189 -10.34 -6.96 8.45
N LEU A 190 -10.21 -6.72 7.14
CA LEU A 190 -10.09 -5.37 6.60
C LEU A 190 -11.36 -4.56 6.87
N VAL A 191 -12.55 -5.15 6.69
CA VAL A 191 -13.83 -4.48 6.94
C VAL A 191 -13.96 -4.10 8.42
N ALA A 192 -13.57 -4.98 9.34
CA ALA A 192 -13.61 -4.68 10.77
C ALA A 192 -12.72 -3.47 11.11
N ASP A 193 -11.51 -3.40 10.55
CA ASP A 193 -10.59 -2.28 10.80
C ASP A 193 -11.08 -0.96 10.21
N VAL A 194 -11.62 -1.00 8.98
CA VAL A 194 -12.23 0.16 8.34
C VAL A 194 -13.44 0.64 9.16
N ALA A 195 -14.31 -0.28 9.58
CA ALA A 195 -15.47 0.05 10.40
C ALA A 195 -15.05 0.66 11.75
N GLU A 196 -14.05 0.10 12.42
CA GLU A 196 -13.49 0.62 13.67
C GLU A 196 -12.95 2.04 13.49
N PHE A 197 -12.20 2.31 12.41
CA PHE A 197 -11.65 3.63 12.12
C PHE A 197 -12.72 4.71 11.88
N PHE A 198 -13.82 4.34 11.21
CA PHE A 198 -14.92 5.25 10.87
C PHE A 198 -16.08 5.24 11.88
N ASP A 199 -15.97 4.47 12.97
CA ASP A 199 -16.99 4.43 14.02
C ASP A 199 -17.15 5.80 14.72
N LYS A 200 -18.37 6.10 15.18
CA LYS A 200 -18.69 7.37 15.85
C LYS A 200 -17.96 7.56 17.18
N GLU A 201 -17.73 6.46 17.90
CA GLU A 201 -16.92 6.41 19.11
C GLU A 201 -15.48 5.97 18.80
N GLY A 202 -15.17 5.85 17.51
CA GLY A 202 -13.90 5.37 16.99
C GLY A 202 -12.73 6.32 17.24
N PRO A 203 -11.52 5.88 16.87
CA PRO A 203 -10.27 6.60 17.15
C PRO A 203 -10.18 7.95 16.41
N SER A 204 -10.92 8.12 15.31
CA SER A 204 -10.95 9.36 14.53
C SER A 204 -12.13 10.27 14.91
N LYS A 205 -12.00 10.99 16.03
CA LYS A 205 -13.06 11.88 16.54
C LYS A 205 -13.51 12.94 15.53
N GLN A 206 -12.60 13.47 14.71
CA GLN A 206 -12.91 14.48 13.70
C GLN A 206 -13.77 13.92 12.56
N VAL A 207 -13.49 12.69 12.13
CA VAL A 207 -14.28 11.99 11.11
C VAL A 207 -15.66 11.67 11.67
N ALA A 208 -15.71 11.07 12.86
CA ALA A 208 -16.95 10.72 13.56
C ALA A 208 -17.90 11.93 13.73
N THR A 209 -17.37 13.06 14.21
CA THR A 209 -18.13 14.29 14.45
C THR A 209 -18.71 14.83 13.14
N THR A 210 -17.92 14.83 12.07
CA THR A 210 -18.34 15.37 10.78
C THR A 210 -19.39 14.48 10.10
N LEU A 211 -19.20 13.16 10.14
CA LEU A 211 -20.20 12.19 9.64
C LEU A 211 -21.51 12.27 10.42
N GLY A 212 -21.45 12.43 11.74
CA GLY A 212 -22.64 12.61 12.59
C GLY A 212 -23.50 13.80 12.14
N ARG A 213 -22.87 14.95 11.84
CA ARG A 213 -23.57 16.16 11.36
C ARG A 213 -24.14 16.06 9.94
N MET A 214 -23.63 15.15 9.10
CA MET A 214 -24.13 14.97 7.72
C MET A 214 -25.32 14.00 7.64
N MET A 215 -25.55 13.19 8.68
CA MET A 215 -26.62 12.20 8.74
C MET A 215 -27.87 12.69 9.50
N GLU A 216 -27.83 13.90 10.05
CA GLU A 216 -28.96 14.64 10.64
C GLU A 216 -29.63 15.53 9.59
#